data_AF-A0AA49GBI3-F1
#
_entry.id   AF-A0AA49GBI3-F1
#
_cell.length_a   1.000
_cell.length_b   1.000
_cell.length_c   1.000
_cell.angle_alpha   90.00
_cell.angle_beta   90.00
_cell.angle_gamma   90.00
#
_symmetry.space_group_name_H-M   'P 1'
#
loop_
_entity.id
_entity.type
_entity.pdbx_description
1 polymer ?
#
loop_
_entity_poly.entity_id
_entity_poly.type
_entity_poly.pdbx_seq_one_letter_code
_entity_poly.pdbx_strand_id
1 'polypeptide(L)'
;MKKLVTIILFLSFFISKSKAQVAISYNPFQSVIGIGADSDKQLWFDLRIATNTFIANTNLELNLFYNFSVKEQANIYVGAGVNFNPFNGYQNVSIINGYDVVVGSRIKPFEKFPKGFIQFEISPYVNRYFDSGRLRTMLGLGYNL
;
A
#
# COMPACT_ATOMS: atom_id res chain seq x y z
N MET A 1 -26.79 5.66 -8.03
CA MET A 1 -26.08 5.88 -9.31
C MET A 1 -25.73 7.34 -9.55
N LYS A 2 -26.69 8.29 -9.59
CA LYS A 2 -26.40 9.73 -9.85
C LYS A 2 -25.34 10.34 -8.92
N LYS A 3 -25.42 10.09 -7.61
CA LYS A 3 -24.43 10.60 -6.62
C LYS A 3 -23.01 10.06 -6.82
N LEU A 4 -22.88 8.80 -7.25
CA LEU A 4 -21.58 8.16 -7.51
C LEU A 4 -20.90 8.79 -8.73
N VAL A 5 -21.68 9.03 -9.79
CA VAL A 5 -21.22 9.70 -11.02
C VAL A 5 -20.79 11.15 -10.72
N THR A 6 -21.54 11.87 -9.88
CA THR A 6 -21.15 13.23 -9.45
C THR A 6 -19.84 13.24 -8.65
N ILE A 7 -19.62 12.27 -7.75
CA ILE A 7 -18.37 12.15 -6.99
C ILE A 7 -17.20 11.83 -7.91
N ILE A 8 -17.38 10.92 -8.86
CA ILE A 8 -16.35 10.56 -9.84
C ILE A 8 -15.98 11.77 -10.72
N LEU A 9 -16.97 12.52 -11.21
CA LEU A 9 -16.75 13.74 -11.99
C LEU A 9 -16.06 14.83 -11.17
N PHE A 10 -16.45 15.02 -9.91
CA PHE A 10 -15.80 15.97 -9.02
C PHE A 10 -14.34 15.60 -8.76
N LEU A 11 -14.06 14.31 -8.48
CA LEU A 11 -12.69 13.82 -8.28
C LEU A 11 -11.85 13.94 -9.56
N SER A 12 -12.45 13.73 -10.73
CA SER A 12 -11.74 13.85 -12.02
C SER A 12 -11.23 15.28 -12.30
N PHE A 13 -11.91 16.29 -11.75
CA PHE A 13 -11.52 17.70 -11.89
C PHE A 13 -10.23 18.06 -11.14
N PHE A 14 -9.85 17.28 -10.11
CA PHE A 14 -8.61 17.51 -9.35
C PHE A 14 -7.38 16.82 -9.96
N ILE A 15 -7.56 15.96 -10.97
CA ILE A 15 -6.48 15.16 -11.58
C ILE A 15 -5.56 16.03 -12.44
N SER A 16 -6.09 17.05 -13.11
CA SER A 16 -5.41 17.81 -14.17
C SER A 16 -4.30 18.77 -13.72
N LYS A 17 -4.08 18.94 -12.41
CA LYS A 17 -2.96 19.74 -11.85
C LYS A 17 -2.01 18.96 -10.94
N SER A 18 -2.24 17.66 -10.75
CA SER A 18 -1.42 16.88 -9.84
C SER A 18 -0.13 16.43 -10.52
N LYS A 19 1.03 16.98 -10.10
CA LYS A 19 2.34 16.35 -10.34
C LYS A 19 2.51 15.19 -9.37
N ALA A 20 1.57 14.23 -9.39
CA ALA A 20 1.61 13.08 -8.52
C ALA A 20 2.87 12.26 -8.83
N GLN A 21 3.83 12.30 -7.92
CA GLN A 21 4.93 11.36 -7.92
C GLN A 21 4.37 10.02 -7.42
N VAL A 22 4.72 8.95 -8.14
CA VAL A 22 4.21 7.60 -7.90
C VAL A 22 5.33 6.78 -7.28
N ALA A 23 5.06 6.13 -6.16
CA ALA A 23 5.96 5.16 -5.58
C ALA A 23 5.62 3.76 -6.08
N ILE A 24 6.61 3.00 -6.54
CA ILE A 24 6.48 1.58 -6.85
C ILE A 24 7.37 0.81 -5.89
N SER A 25 6.88 -0.31 -5.35
CA SER A 25 7.66 -1.21 -4.51
C SER A 25 7.43 -2.66 -4.87
N TYR A 26 8.39 -3.51 -4.53
CA TYR A 26 8.30 -4.95 -4.66
C TYR A 26 8.88 -5.63 -3.43
N ASN A 27 8.11 -6.52 -2.83
CA ASN A 27 8.48 -7.35 -1.68
C ASN A 27 8.61 -8.80 -2.17
N PRO A 28 9.81 -9.24 -2.58
CA PRO A 28 10.00 -10.50 -3.29
C PRO A 28 9.59 -11.73 -2.48
N PHE A 29 9.88 -11.74 -1.17
CA PHE A 29 9.60 -12.88 -0.30
C PHE A 29 8.09 -13.13 -0.09
N GLN A 30 7.27 -12.10 -0.29
CA GLN A 30 5.81 -12.19 -0.20
C GLN A 30 5.15 -12.17 -1.58
N SER A 31 5.91 -11.95 -2.66
CA SER A 31 5.40 -11.75 -4.01
C SER A 31 4.32 -10.66 -4.05
N VAL A 32 4.65 -9.48 -3.54
CA VAL A 32 3.73 -8.34 -3.46
C VAL A 32 4.33 -7.13 -4.17
N ILE A 33 3.58 -6.55 -5.10
CA ILE A 33 3.89 -5.26 -5.72
C ILE A 33 3.04 -4.18 -5.04
N GLY A 34 3.65 -3.07 -4.63
CA GLY A 34 2.97 -1.88 -4.13
C GLY A 34 3.03 -0.74 -5.14
N ILE A 35 1.92 -0.05 -5.35
CA ILE A 35 1.81 1.15 -6.18
C ILE A 35 1.11 2.22 -5.35
N GLY A 36 1.74 3.37 -5.16
CA GLY A 36 1.24 4.39 -4.24
C GLY A 36 1.60 5.81 -4.64
N ALA A 37 1.15 6.74 -3.81
CA ALA A 37 1.58 8.13 -3.87
C ALA A 37 3.04 8.28 -3.41
N ASP A 38 3.59 9.49 -3.56
CA ASP A 38 4.92 9.85 -3.11
C ASP A 38 5.15 9.46 -1.65
N SER A 39 6.05 8.51 -1.51
CA SER A 39 6.44 7.80 -0.30
C SER A 39 7.26 8.68 0.67
N ASP A 40 7.74 9.84 0.19
CA ASP A 40 8.45 10.86 0.97
C ASP A 40 7.53 11.94 1.57
N LYS A 41 6.24 11.94 1.26
CA LYS A 41 5.28 12.84 1.90
C LYS A 41 4.97 12.38 3.32
N GLN A 42 4.58 13.32 4.18
CA GLN A 42 4.21 12.99 5.55
C GLN A 42 3.03 12.01 5.61
N LEU A 43 2.05 12.17 4.71
CA LEU A 43 0.92 11.28 4.54
C LEU A 43 0.93 10.75 3.11
N TRP A 44 0.86 9.43 2.95
CA TRP A 44 0.85 8.76 1.64
C TRP A 44 0.06 7.46 1.72
N PHE A 45 -0.32 6.92 0.57
CA PHE A 45 -1.06 5.66 0.48
C PHE A 45 -0.40 4.74 -0.54
N ASP A 46 -0.57 3.42 -0.37
CA ASP A 46 -0.26 2.45 -1.42
C ASP A 46 -1.39 1.44 -1.60
N LEU A 47 -1.48 0.90 -2.81
CA LEU A 47 -2.24 -0.29 -3.15
C LEU A 47 -1.25 -1.41 -3.41
N ARG A 48 -1.35 -2.48 -2.62
CA ARG A 48 -0.53 -3.68 -2.76
C ARG A 48 -1.31 -4.78 -3.45
N ILE A 49 -0.61 -5.52 -4.30
CA ILE A 49 -1.17 -6.56 -5.15
C ILE A 49 -0.32 -7.81 -4.96
N ALA A 50 -0.95 -8.91 -4.51
CA ALA A 50 -0.32 -10.21 -4.48
C ALA A 50 -0.20 -10.76 -5.91
N THR A 51 1.02 -11.10 -6.35
CA THR A 51 1.30 -11.42 -7.76
C THR A 51 1.61 -12.90 -8.03
N ASN A 52 1.71 -13.73 -6.99
CA ASN A 52 1.88 -15.18 -7.11
C ASN A 52 0.59 -15.94 -6.73
N THR A 53 -0.51 -15.60 -7.40
CA THR A 53 -1.84 -16.17 -7.18
C THR A 53 -2.62 -16.18 -8.49
N PHE A 54 -3.66 -16.99 -8.58
CA PHE A 54 -4.62 -16.89 -9.70
C PHE A 54 -5.29 -15.53 -9.67
N ILE A 55 -5.57 -14.96 -10.85
CA ILE A 55 -6.22 -13.64 -10.97
C ILE A 55 -7.54 -13.59 -10.18
N ALA A 56 -8.32 -14.66 -10.21
CA ALA A 56 -9.58 -14.80 -9.46
C ALA A 56 -9.40 -14.84 -7.92
N ASN A 57 -8.17 -14.97 -7.44
CA ASN A 57 -7.78 -15.05 -6.04
C ASN A 57 -6.75 -13.96 -5.68
N THR A 58 -6.66 -12.90 -6.48
CA THR A 58 -5.75 -11.78 -6.23
C THR A 58 -6.23 -10.97 -5.03
N ASN A 59 -5.48 -11.08 -3.94
CA ASN A 59 -5.65 -10.22 -2.77
C ASN A 59 -5.00 -8.86 -3.03
N LEU A 60 -5.74 -7.83 -2.65
CA LEU A 60 -5.34 -6.43 -2.66
C LEU A 60 -5.26 -5.93 -1.21
N GLU A 61 -4.40 -4.96 -0.97
CA GLU A 61 -4.32 -4.27 0.32
C GLU A 61 -4.17 -2.77 0.06
N LEU A 62 -5.13 -1.98 0.53
CA LEU A 62 -5.05 -0.52 0.46
C LEU A 62 -4.58 -0.01 1.80
N ASN A 63 -3.46 0.70 1.81
CA ASN A 63 -2.84 1.21 3.02
C ASN A 63 -2.76 2.73 3.01
N LEU A 64 -2.93 3.32 4.20
CA LEU A 64 -2.62 4.71 4.48
C LEU A 64 -1.48 4.76 5.50
N PHE A 65 -0.50 5.63 5.26
CA PHE A 65 0.72 5.73 6.05
C PHE A 65 1.01 7.15 6.48
N TYR A 66 1.62 7.26 7.65
CA TYR A 66 2.14 8.49 8.21
C TYR A 66 3.63 8.34 8.53
N ASN A 67 4.47 9.17 7.91
CA ASN A 67 5.90 9.27 8.22
C ASN A 67 6.08 10.15 9.49
N PHE A 68 6.57 9.56 10.58
CA PHE A 68 6.95 10.31 11.79
C PHE A 68 8.25 11.08 11.61
N SER A 69 9.11 10.58 10.73
CA SER A 69 10.40 11.17 10.41
C SER A 69 10.62 11.00 8.93
N VAL A 70 10.74 12.11 8.20
CA VAL A 70 11.18 12.15 6.81
C VAL A 70 12.59 12.73 6.81
N LYS A 71 13.59 11.93 6.44
CA LYS A 71 14.99 12.36 6.33
C LYS A 71 15.54 11.97 4.98
N GLU A 72 16.66 12.59 4.59
CA GLU A 72 17.32 12.29 3.31
C GLU A 72 17.70 10.80 3.17
N GLN A 73 18.10 10.16 4.26
CA GLN A 73 18.62 8.79 4.26
C GLN A 73 17.59 7.73 4.70
N ALA A 74 16.59 8.10 5.51
CA ALA A 74 15.60 7.16 6.01
C ALA A 74 14.29 7.82 6.42
N ASN A 75 13.17 7.19 6.05
CA ASN A 75 11.85 7.50 6.57
C ASN A 75 11.41 6.41 7.54
N ILE A 76 10.75 6.80 8.64
CA ILE A 76 10.11 5.87 9.58
C ILE A 76 8.62 6.19 9.61
N TYR A 77 7.78 5.16 9.49
CA TYR A 77 6.35 5.31 9.37
C TYR A 77 5.54 4.27 10.14
N VAL A 78 4.29 4.66 10.41
CA VAL A 78 3.19 3.73 10.73
C VAL A 78 2.17 3.78 9.60
N GLY A 79 1.39 2.72 9.44
CA GLY A 79 0.23 2.71 8.58
C GLY A 79 -0.87 1.79 9.08
N ALA A 80 -2.00 1.88 8.41
CA ALA A 80 -3.12 0.96 8.57
C ALA A 80 -3.64 0.57 7.18
N GLY A 81 -4.01 -0.71 7.07
CA GLY A 81 -4.39 -1.35 5.84
C GLY A 81 -5.73 -2.06 5.91
N VAL A 82 -6.39 -2.12 4.76
CA VAL A 82 -7.55 -2.98 4.53
C VAL A 82 -7.19 -3.99 3.47
N ASN A 83 -7.26 -5.27 3.81
CA ASN A 83 -7.05 -6.37 2.88
C ASN A 83 -8.38 -6.81 2.28
N PHE A 84 -8.45 -6.88 0.96
CA PHE A 84 -9.67 -7.22 0.24
C PHE A 84 -9.40 -8.01 -1.03
N ASN A 85 -10.38 -8.79 -1.47
CA ASN A 85 -10.37 -9.46 -2.75
C ASN A 85 -11.70 -9.15 -3.48
N PRO A 86 -11.67 -8.35 -4.56
CA PRO A 86 -12.88 -7.97 -5.28
C PRO A 86 -13.56 -9.17 -5.97
N PHE A 87 -12.82 -10.24 -6.27
CA PHE A 87 -13.37 -11.43 -6.93
C PHE A 87 -14.15 -12.34 -5.99
N ASN A 88 -13.95 -12.24 -4.67
CA ASN A 88 -14.73 -12.98 -3.68
C ASN A 88 -16.24 -12.70 -3.79
N GLY A 89 -16.60 -11.49 -4.22
CA GLY A 89 -18.00 -11.11 -4.41
C GLY A 89 -18.73 -11.97 -5.44
N TYR A 90 -18.03 -12.47 -6.47
CA TYR A 90 -18.62 -13.39 -7.46
C TYR A 90 -18.83 -14.81 -6.91
N GLN A 91 -18.21 -15.13 -5.78
CA GLN A 91 -18.24 -16.45 -5.14
C GLN A 91 -19.12 -16.46 -3.88
N ASN A 92 -19.90 -15.39 -3.63
CA ASN A 92 -20.67 -15.19 -2.39
C ASN A 92 -19.81 -15.24 -1.11
N VAL A 93 -18.52 -14.91 -1.22
CA VAL A 93 -17.59 -14.75 -0.11
C VAL A 93 -17.38 -13.25 0.15
N SER A 94 -16.98 -12.88 1.36
CA SER A 94 -16.72 -11.48 1.68
C SER A 94 -15.60 -10.89 0.85
N ILE A 95 -15.81 -9.65 0.40
CA ILE A 95 -14.79 -8.86 -0.28
C ILE A 95 -13.67 -8.46 0.70
N ILE A 96 -13.98 -8.17 1.96
CA ILE A 96 -12.97 -7.77 2.95
C ILE A 96 -12.44 -9.02 3.65
N ASN A 97 -11.13 -9.21 3.58
CA ASN A 97 -10.46 -10.33 4.24
C ASN A 97 -10.07 -9.97 5.68
N GLY A 98 -9.64 -8.73 5.90
CA GLY A 98 -9.16 -8.27 7.20
C GLY A 98 -8.47 -6.91 7.17
N TYR A 99 -7.72 -6.63 8.22
CA TYR A 99 -7.08 -5.35 8.48
C TYR A 99 -5.65 -5.56 8.95
N ASP A 100 -4.81 -4.57 8.72
CA ASP A 100 -3.45 -4.59 9.22
C ASP A 100 -3.01 -3.24 9.76
N VAL A 101 -2.03 -3.30 10.65
CA VAL A 101 -1.24 -2.16 11.08
C VAL A 101 0.16 -2.39 10.55
N VAL A 102 0.86 -1.34 10.16
CA VAL A 102 2.21 -1.43 9.64
C VAL A 102 3.11 -0.51 10.45
N VAL A 103 4.28 -0.99 10.86
CA VAL A 103 5.38 -0.15 11.31
C VAL A 103 6.57 -0.48 10.42
N GLY A 104 7.17 0.54 9.82
CA GLY A 104 8.18 0.31 8.81
C GLY A 104 9.19 1.42 8.66
N SER A 105 10.20 1.12 7.86
CA SER A 105 11.23 2.06 7.46
C SER A 105 11.51 1.95 5.97
N ARG A 106 11.86 3.08 5.36
CA ARG A 106 12.37 3.18 3.99
C ARG A 106 13.74 3.82 4.02
N ILE A 107 14.77 3.05 3.72
CA ILE A 107 16.17 3.48 3.74
C ILE A 107 16.59 3.79 2.31
N LYS A 108 17.22 4.94 2.09
CA LYS A 108 17.76 5.40 0.81
C LYS A 108 19.28 5.25 0.86
N PRO A 109 19.84 4.09 0.48
CA PRO A 109 21.24 3.76 0.74
C PRO A 109 22.24 4.56 -0.09
N PHE A 110 21.81 5.19 -1.18
CA PHE A 110 22.68 5.90 -2.11
C PHE A 110 22.25 7.35 -2.27
N GLU A 111 23.08 8.30 -1.82
CA GLU A 111 22.81 9.74 -1.94
C GLU A 111 22.65 10.19 -3.39
N LYS A 112 23.39 9.57 -4.32
CA LYS A 112 23.29 9.84 -5.76
C LYS A 112 22.00 9.28 -6.40
N PHE A 113 21.28 8.43 -5.69
CA PHE A 113 20.04 7.80 -6.16
C PHE A 113 18.93 7.91 -5.08
N PRO A 114 18.52 9.13 -4.71
CA PRO A 114 17.65 9.37 -3.54
C PRO A 114 16.21 8.89 -3.74
N LYS A 115 15.84 8.53 -4.98
CA LYS A 115 14.52 8.01 -5.34
C LYS A 115 14.39 6.51 -5.06
N GLY A 116 15.50 5.77 -5.02
CA GLY A 116 15.50 4.34 -4.71
C GLY A 116 15.57 4.11 -3.21
N PHE A 117 14.77 3.16 -2.73
CA PHE A 117 14.73 2.80 -1.32
C PHE A 117 14.64 1.29 -1.10
N ILE A 118 15.16 0.85 0.04
CA ILE A 118 14.94 -0.46 0.64
C ILE A 118 13.89 -0.27 1.73
N GLN A 119 12.84 -1.09 1.75
CA GLN A 119 11.81 -1.04 2.77
C GLN A 119 11.87 -2.26 3.68
N PHE A 120 11.67 -2.05 4.98
CA PHE A 120 11.46 -3.11 5.96
C PHE A 120 10.24 -2.79 6.81
N GLU A 121 9.31 -3.74 6.92
CA GLU A 121 8.05 -3.57 7.62
C GLU A 121 7.74 -4.75 8.54
N ILE A 122 7.12 -4.44 9.67
CA ILE A 122 6.41 -5.39 10.53
C ILE A 122 4.93 -5.02 10.45
N SER A 123 4.09 -5.97 10.06
CA SER A 123 2.67 -5.75 9.81
C SER A 123 1.81 -6.82 10.47
N PRO A 124 1.35 -6.60 11.72
CA PRO A 124 0.30 -7.41 12.33
C PRO A 124 -0.97 -7.35 11.48
N TYR A 125 -1.49 -8.51 11.10
CA TYR A 125 -2.74 -8.68 10.37
C TYR A 125 -3.75 -9.39 11.26
N VAL A 126 -5.00 -8.94 11.19
CA VAL A 126 -6.16 -9.61 11.80
C VAL A 126 -7.22 -9.84 10.74
N ASN A 127 -7.89 -10.99 10.81
CA ASN A 127 -9.01 -11.23 9.91
C ASN A 127 -10.19 -10.30 10.24
N ARG A 128 -11.16 -10.23 9.32
CA ARG A 128 -12.34 -9.35 9.49
C ARG A 128 -13.20 -9.62 10.74
N TYR A 129 -13.04 -10.78 11.37
CA TYR A 129 -13.79 -11.17 12.58
C TYR A 129 -13.00 -10.93 13.86
N PHE A 130 -11.74 -10.51 13.76
CA PHE A 130 -10.82 -10.28 14.87
C PHE A 130 -10.60 -11.52 15.77
N ASP A 131 -10.85 -12.73 15.25
CA ASP A 131 -10.69 -14.00 15.97
C ASP A 131 -9.38 -14.72 15.63
N SER A 132 -8.69 -14.30 14.56
CA SER A 132 -7.42 -14.85 14.13
C SER A 132 -6.56 -13.78 13.47
N GLY A 133 -5.24 -13.97 13.55
CA GLY A 133 -4.27 -13.02 13.03
C GLY A 133 -2.92 -13.66 12.78
N ARG A 134 -2.04 -12.90 12.14
CA ARG A 134 -0.66 -13.28 11.88
C ARG A 134 0.24 -12.06 11.91
N LEU A 135 1.44 -12.23 12.44
CA LEU A 135 2.49 -11.23 12.34
C LEU A 135 3.21 -11.41 11.00
N ARG A 136 3.25 -10.36 10.17
CA ARG A 136 3.96 -10.36 8.90
C ARG A 136 5.22 -9.52 8.99
N THR A 137 6.24 -9.91 8.27
CA THR A 137 7.43 -9.09 8.01
C THR A 137 7.63 -8.97 6.51
N MET A 138 7.98 -7.79 6.02
CA MET A 138 8.21 -7.55 4.60
C MET A 138 9.55 -6.85 4.42
N LEU A 139 10.35 -7.36 3.48
CA LEU A 139 11.59 -6.74 3.02
C LEU A 139 11.42 -6.53 1.52
N GLY A 140 11.61 -5.30 1.07
CA GLY A 140 11.36 -4.93 -0.31
C GLY A 140 12.26 -3.82 -0.83
N LEU A 141 12.15 -3.58 -2.12
CA LEU A 141 12.80 -2.49 -2.83
C LEU A 141 11.73 -1.60 -3.44
N GLY A 142 12.01 -0.32 -3.60
CA GLY A 142 11.10 0.59 -4.27
C GLY A 142 11.75 1.83 -4.84
N TYR A 143 10.94 2.59 -5.56
CA TYR A 143 11.36 3.76 -6.32
C TYR A 143 10.25 4.81 -6.39
N ASN A 144 10.60 6.08 -6.13
CA ASN A 144 9.72 7.23 -6.34
C ASN A 144 9.95 7.81 -7.74
N LEU A 145 8.93 7.75 -8.61
CA LEU A 145 8.95 8.28 -9.98
C LEU A 145 8.90 9.81 -10.00
#